data_AF-A0ABD0QUM8-F1
#
_entry.id   AF-A0ABD0QUM8-F1
#
_cell.length_a   1.000
_cell.length_b   1.000
_cell.length_c   1.000
_cell.angle_alpha   90.00
_cell.angle_beta   90.00
_cell.angle_gamma   90.00
#
_symmetry.space_group_name_H-M   'P 1'
#
loop_
_entity.id
_entity.type
_entity.pdbx_description
1 polymer ?
#
loop_
_entity_poly.entity_id
_entity_poly.type
_entity_poly.pdbx_seq_one_letter_code
_entity_poly.pdbx_strand_id
1 'polypeptide(L)'
;SSVFEYYRADRAIDGVKYAPGVASFCTHSWNERNPWWRLDLLDSYSITTVTITNRADCCTERLNGAEIRIGNSLENNGNNNP
;
A
#
# COMPACT_ATOMS: atom_id res chain seq x y z
N SER A 1 -1.22 -5.38 7.89
CA SER A 1 -0.16 -6.32 7.49
C SER A 1 1.07 -6.07 8.34
N SER A 2 2.08 -6.93 8.23
CA SER A 2 3.37 -6.74 8.88
C SER A 2 4.17 -5.58 8.27
N VAL A 3 5.17 -5.08 9.00
CA VAL A 3 6.15 -4.09 8.52
C VAL A 3 7.51 -4.77 8.49
N PHE A 4 8.18 -4.76 7.34
CA PHE A 4 9.56 -5.21 7.21
C PHE A 4 10.48 -4.09 7.72
N GLU A 5 11.25 -4.35 8.78
CA GLU A 5 12.25 -3.45 9.34
C GLU A 5 11.75 -2.00 9.53
N TYR A 6 12.38 -1.02 8.84
CA TYR A 6 12.07 0.41 8.93
C TYR A 6 11.20 0.92 7.75
N TYR A 7 10.65 0.02 6.91
CA TYR A 7 9.86 0.37 5.74
C TYR A 7 8.38 0.60 6.08
N ARG A 8 8.16 1.64 6.88
CA ARG A 8 6.87 1.98 7.48
C ARG A 8 5.76 2.19 6.44
N ALA A 9 4.53 1.90 6.84
CA ALA A 9 3.33 2.05 6.02
C ALA A 9 3.05 3.51 5.59
N ASP A 10 3.41 4.50 6.41
CA ASP A 10 3.18 5.93 6.09
C ASP A 10 4.00 6.46 4.91
N ARG A 11 5.04 5.73 4.48
CA ARG A 11 5.81 6.08 3.27
C ARG A 11 5.00 6.07 1.98
N ALA A 12 3.89 5.32 1.93
CA ALA A 12 3.01 5.34 0.74
C ALA A 12 2.25 6.66 0.56
N ILE A 13 2.22 7.52 1.59
CA ILE A 13 1.45 8.78 1.61
C ILE A 13 2.29 10.00 2.02
N ASP A 14 3.62 9.89 2.02
CA ASP A 14 4.53 10.98 2.42
C ASP A 14 4.79 12.02 1.30
N GLY A 15 4.26 11.79 0.10
CA GLY A 15 4.41 12.66 -1.07
C GLY A 15 5.65 12.38 -1.93
N VAL A 16 6.53 11.45 -1.53
CA VAL A 16 7.75 11.10 -2.26
C VAL A 16 7.48 9.96 -3.23
N LYS A 17 7.19 10.30 -4.49
CA LYS A 17 6.85 9.31 -5.54
C LYS A 17 8.05 8.61 -6.17
N TYR A 18 9.23 9.22 -6.11
CA TYR A 18 10.41 8.72 -6.80
C TYR A 18 11.59 8.64 -5.85
N ALA A 19 12.20 7.46 -5.82
CA ALA A 19 13.44 7.21 -5.12
C ALA A 19 14.48 6.71 -6.11
N PRO A 20 15.43 7.55 -6.53
CA PRO A 20 16.63 7.06 -7.17
C PRO A 20 17.44 6.31 -6.11
N GLY A 21 17.26 4.98 -6.00
CA GLY A 21 18.01 4.15 -5.06
C GLY A 21 17.23 2.97 -4.48
N VAL A 22 17.73 2.43 -3.37
CA VAL A 22 17.11 1.31 -2.63
C VAL A 22 15.73 1.69 -2.10
N ALA A 23 14.85 0.70 -1.95
CA ALA A 23 13.46 0.72 -1.46
C ALA A 23 13.09 1.59 -0.25
N SER A 24 14.06 2.29 0.36
CA SER A 24 13.97 3.11 1.57
C SER A 24 12.91 4.21 1.55
N PHE A 25 12.21 4.43 0.43
CA PHE A 25 11.09 5.36 0.31
C PHE A 25 9.76 4.67 0.03
N CYS A 26 9.75 3.35 -0.16
CA CYS A 26 8.54 2.55 -0.28
C CYS A 26 8.15 1.93 1.07
N THR A 27 6.90 1.51 1.19
CA THR A 27 6.43 0.61 2.25
C THR A 27 6.88 -0.83 1.95
N HIS A 28 7.07 -1.66 2.97
CA HIS A 28 7.41 -3.07 2.76
C HIS A 28 6.83 -3.96 3.87
N SER A 29 6.23 -5.09 3.50
CA SER A 29 5.73 -6.11 4.42
C SER A 29 6.66 -7.31 4.46
N TRP A 30 6.60 -8.13 5.51
CA TRP A 30 7.23 -9.45 5.42
C TRP A 30 6.58 -10.30 4.32
N ASN A 31 7.26 -11.39 3.95
CA ASN A 31 6.67 -12.39 3.07
C ASN A 31 5.52 -13.09 3.80
N GLU A 32 4.30 -12.80 3.41
CA GLU A 32 3.07 -13.34 3.99
C GLU A 32 2.07 -13.71 2.88
N ARG A 33 1.07 -14.53 3.20
CA ARG A 33 0.18 -15.11 2.19
C ARG A 33 -0.69 -14.08 1.47
N ASN A 34 -1.22 -13.10 2.19
CA ASN A 34 -2.12 -12.06 1.67
C ASN A 34 -1.74 -10.70 2.29
N PRO A 35 -0.60 -10.11 1.89
CA PRO A 35 -0.19 -8.81 2.41
C PRO A 35 -1.14 -7.71 1.96
N TRP A 36 -1.32 -6.71 2.81
CA TRP A 36 -2.23 -5.59 2.56
C TRP A 36 -1.72 -4.29 3.17
N TRP A 37 -2.03 -3.18 2.52
CA TRP A 37 -1.83 -1.85 3.06
C TRP A 37 -3.17 -1.12 3.07
N ARG A 38 -3.40 -0.27 4.07
CA ARG A 38 -4.66 0.48 4.21
C ARG A 38 -4.39 1.94 4.55
N LEU A 39 -5.13 2.82 3.89
CA LEU A 39 -5.30 4.21 4.27
C LEU A 39 -6.65 4.40 4.95
N ASP A 40 -6.66 5.10 6.08
CA ASP A 40 -7.89 5.66 6.65
C ASP A 40 -7.96 7.14 6.26
N LEU A 41 -9.01 7.51 5.50
CA LEU A 41 -9.24 8.90 5.07
C LEU A 41 -9.96 9.72 6.14
N LEU A 42 -10.32 9.11 7.27
CA LEU A 42 -10.99 9.71 8.43
C LEU A 42 -12.45 10.14 8.21
N ASP A 43 -12.88 10.23 6.96
CA ASP A 43 -14.27 10.51 6.56
C ASP A 43 -14.60 9.82 5.23
N SER A 44 -15.87 9.89 4.82
CA SER A 44 -16.37 9.32 3.56
C SER A 44 -16.08 10.25 2.38
N TYR A 45 -15.35 9.75 1.39
CA TYR A 45 -15.04 10.47 0.16
C TYR A 45 -15.53 9.70 -1.07
N SER A 46 -16.01 10.43 -2.08
CA SER A 46 -16.19 9.88 -3.42
C SER A 46 -14.83 9.77 -4.12
N ILE A 47 -14.31 8.55 -4.23
CA ILE A 47 -13.01 8.29 -4.86
C ILE A 47 -13.16 8.25 -6.37
N THR A 48 -12.49 9.17 -7.07
CA THR A 48 -12.50 9.24 -8.54
C THR A 48 -11.24 8.64 -9.18
N THR A 49 -10.12 8.70 -8.48
CA THR A 49 -8.83 8.23 -8.99
C THR A 49 -7.97 7.71 -7.85
N VAL A 50 -7.36 6.55 -8.08
CA VAL A 50 -6.29 6.01 -7.24
C VAL A 50 -5.04 5.88 -8.10
N THR A 51 -3.92 6.41 -7.62
CA THR A 51 -2.62 6.29 -8.28
C THR A 51 -1.68 5.54 -7.37
N ILE A 52 -1.14 4.42 -7.85
CA ILE A 52 -0.15 3.61 -7.13
C ILE A 52 1.20 3.76 -7.81
N THR A 53 2.23 4.05 -7.03
CA THR A 53 3.62 4.03 -7.52
C THR A 53 4.30 2.76 -7.02
N ASN A 54 4.70 1.90 -7.96
CA ASN A 54 5.41 0.67 -7.63
C ASN A 54 6.89 0.95 -7.33
N ARG A 55 7.53 0.04 -6.61
CA ARG A 55 8.98 0.01 -6.44
C ARG A 55 9.68 -0.07 -7.81
N ALA A 56 10.76 0.67 -8.01
CA ALA A 56 11.42 0.80 -9.32
C ALA A 56 12.80 0.12 -9.42
N ASP A 57 13.51 -0.08 -8.31
CA ASP A 57 14.90 -0.57 -8.28
C ASP A 57 15.02 -2.11 -8.40
N CYS A 58 14.00 -2.86 -8.00
CA CYS A 58 13.87 -4.30 -8.26
C CYS A 58 12.45 -4.76 -7.98
N CYS A 59 12.21 -6.05 -8.24
CA CYS A 59 11.14 -6.80 -7.58
C CYS A 59 9.74 -6.25 -7.91
N THR A 60 9.61 -5.63 -9.08
CA THR A 60 8.40 -4.92 -9.52
C THR A 60 7.24 -5.90 -9.68
N GLU A 61 7.55 -7.18 -9.96
CA GLU A 61 6.60 -8.27 -10.09
C GLU A 61 5.83 -8.59 -8.81
N ARG A 62 6.33 -8.17 -7.63
CA ARG A 62 5.66 -8.44 -6.34
C ARG A 62 4.31 -7.75 -6.19
N LEU A 63 4.05 -6.69 -6.97
CA LEU A 63 2.76 -5.99 -6.98
C LEU A 63 1.79 -6.60 -8.01
N ASN A 64 2.20 -7.58 -8.80
CA ASN A 64 1.33 -8.22 -9.79
C ASN A 64 0.14 -8.90 -9.10
N GLY A 65 -1.07 -8.64 -9.59
CA GLY A 65 -2.31 -9.18 -9.02
C GLY A 65 -2.78 -8.47 -7.75
N ALA A 66 -2.17 -7.34 -7.37
CA ALA A 66 -2.69 -6.51 -6.29
C ALA A 66 -4.10 -5.99 -6.61
N GLU A 67 -4.96 -5.99 -5.60
CA GLU A 67 -6.33 -5.50 -5.69
C GLU A 67 -6.46 -4.18 -4.92
N ILE A 68 -7.30 -3.29 -5.44
CA ILE A 68 -7.70 -2.05 -4.75
C ILE A 68 -9.14 -2.26 -4.29
N ARG A 69 -9.36 -2.12 -2.98
CA ARG A 69 -10.68 -2.27 -2.35
C ARG A 69 -11.02 -0.99 -1.60
N ILE A 70 -12.22 -0.46 -1.84
CA ILE A 70 -12.64 0.83 -1.29
C ILE A 70 -14.00 0.66 -0.64
N GLY A 71 -14.10 1.02 0.62
CA GLY A 71 -15.37 1.02 1.32
C GLY A 71 -15.24 1.43 2.77
N ASN A 72 -16.39 1.47 3.43
CA ASN A 72 -16.53 2.01 4.80
C ASN A 72 -16.51 0.90 5.87
N SER A 73 -16.29 -0.37 5.50
CA SER A 73 -16.23 -1.48 6.45
C SER A 73 -14.81 -1.73 6.94
N LEU A 74 -14.66 -1.96 8.25
CA LEU A 74 -13.42 -2.43 8.88
C LEU A 74 -13.38 -3.96 9.08
N GLU A 75 -14.42 -4.67 8.63
CA GLU A 75 -14.43 -6.14 8.65
C GLU A 75 -13.21 -6.69 7.91
N ASN A 76 -12.52 -7.67 8.51
CA ASN A 76 -11.25 -8.22 7.98
C ASN A 76 -10.24 -7.11 7.61
N ASN A 77 -10.10 -6.09 8.45
CA ASN A 77 -9.26 -4.91 8.22
C ASN A 77 -9.63 -4.10 6.96
N GLY A 78 -10.83 -4.28 6.41
CA GLY A 78 -11.27 -3.67 5.16
C GLY A 78 -10.89 -4.46 3.90
N ASN A 79 -10.24 -5.61 4.03
CA ASN A 79 -9.86 -6.47 2.90
C ASN A 79 -11.06 -7.14 2.21
N ASN A 80 -12.25 -7.05 2.82
CA ASN A 80 -13.51 -7.56 2.24
C ASN A 80 -14.33 -6.46 1.56
N ASN A 81 -13.86 -5.19 1.54
CA ASN A 81 -14.59 -4.15 0.83
C ASN A 81 -14.68 -4.49 -0.67
N PRO A 82 -15.79 -4.12 -1.33
CA PRO A 82 -15.98 -4.32 -2.77
C PRO A 82 -14.95 -3.56 -3.61
#